data_AF-A0A2G9R853-F1
#
_entry.id   AF-A0A2G9R853-F1
#
_cell.length_a   1.000
_cell.length_b   1.000
_cell.length_c   1.000
_cell.angle_alpha   90.00
_cell.angle_beta   90.00
_cell.angle_gamma   90.00
#
_symmetry.space_group_name_H-M   'P 1'
#
loop_
_entity.id
_entity.type
_entity.pdbx_description
1 polymer ?
#
loop_
_entity_poly.entity_id
_entity_poly.type
_entity_poly.pdbx_seq_one_letter_code
_entity_poly.pdbx_strand_id
1 'polypeptide(L)'
;MVDQKNPGLENIRHLYHGTTVDNICNISHGGFNRTYCGKNGTVCGYGTYFAVKSHYSCNDKYSAPDKDGYKCVYQAAVIIGRYCKGDQSLREPPYINAQTKEQRYDSVVDNIQAITYFVVFHDDHAYPEYLIKFKP
;
A
#
# COMPACT_ATOMS: atom_id res chain seq x y z
N MET A 1 18.51 5.77 -4.86
CA MET A 1 17.64 4.68 -4.36
C MET A 1 17.21 4.99 -2.93
N VAL A 2 16.09 4.45 -2.44
CA VAL A 2 15.56 4.77 -1.09
C VAL A 2 16.57 4.52 0.03
N ASP A 3 17.45 3.52 -0.13
CA ASP A 3 18.50 3.21 0.86
C ASP A 3 19.57 4.29 0.99
N GLN A 4 19.85 5.04 -0.09
CA GLN A 4 20.74 6.20 -0.04
C GLN A 4 20.04 7.40 0.60
N LYS A 5 18.72 7.55 0.36
CA LYS A 5 17.90 8.63 0.94
C LYS A 5 17.70 8.43 2.45
N ASN A 6 17.60 7.18 2.90
CA ASN A 6 17.26 6.79 4.26
C ASN A 6 18.21 5.70 4.76
N PRO A 7 19.50 6.01 4.96
CA PRO A 7 20.48 5.01 5.38
C PRO A 7 20.17 4.48 6.79
N GLY A 8 20.24 3.16 6.95
CA GLY A 8 20.04 2.49 8.24
C GLY A 8 18.58 2.28 8.66
N LEU A 9 17.60 2.65 7.82
CA LEU A 9 16.19 2.33 8.05
C LEU A 9 15.80 1.03 7.35
N GLU A 10 14.75 0.37 7.86
CA GLU A 10 14.01 -0.65 7.12
C GLU A 10 13.18 0.05 6.03
N ASN A 11 13.74 0.16 4.83
CA ASN A 11 13.09 0.90 3.75
C ASN A 11 12.07 0.08 2.97
N ILE A 12 12.17 -1.25 2.99
CA ILE A 12 11.29 -2.17 2.27
C ILE A 12 10.64 -3.12 3.27
N ARG A 13 9.34 -3.36 3.12
CA ARG A 13 8.59 -4.33 3.91
C ARG A 13 7.67 -5.17 3.03
N HIS A 14 7.56 -6.46 3.33
CA HIS A 14 6.57 -7.32 2.68
C HIS A 14 5.20 -7.12 3.32
N LEU A 15 4.25 -6.63 2.54
CA LEU A 15 2.91 -6.25 2.98
C LEU A 15 1.84 -6.87 2.08
N TYR A 16 0.57 -6.76 2.48
CA TYR A 16 -0.53 -7.46 1.83
C TYR A 16 -1.53 -6.51 1.17
N HIS A 17 -1.96 -6.81 -0.05
CA HIS A 17 -2.97 -6.05 -0.78
C HIS A 17 -4.09 -6.97 -1.28
N GLY A 18 -5.29 -6.82 -0.69
CA GLY A 18 -6.48 -7.52 -1.17
C GLY A 18 -6.99 -6.91 -2.47
N THR A 19 -7.38 -7.74 -3.43
CA THR A 19 -7.95 -7.27 -4.70
C THR A 19 -8.98 -8.25 -5.27
N THR A 20 -9.68 -7.84 -6.32
CA THR A 20 -10.61 -8.70 -7.07
C THR A 20 -9.91 -9.42 -8.21
N VAL A 21 -10.50 -10.53 -8.68
CA VAL A 21 -9.95 -11.32 -9.80
C VAL A 21 -9.77 -10.46 -11.07
N ASP A 22 -10.70 -9.53 -11.33
CA ASP A 22 -10.65 -8.63 -12.49
C ASP A 22 -9.40 -7.73 -12.53
N ASN A 23 -8.79 -7.46 -11.38
CA ASN A 23 -7.62 -6.59 -11.27
C ASN A 23 -6.30 -7.36 -11.35
N ILE A 24 -6.31 -8.70 -11.33
CA ILE A 24 -5.07 -9.50 -11.28
C ILE A 24 -4.19 -9.20 -12.49
N CYS A 25 -4.74 -9.29 -13.71
CA CYS A 25 -3.97 -9.04 -14.93
C CYS A 25 -3.38 -7.63 -14.95
N ASN A 26 -4.12 -6.63 -14.50
CA ASN A 26 -3.64 -5.25 -14.47
C ASN A 26 -2.47 -5.11 -13.48
N ILE A 27 -2.59 -5.67 -12.28
CA ILE A 27 -1.54 -5.57 -11.26
C ILE A 27 -0.31 -6.38 -11.64
N SER A 28 -0.49 -7.59 -12.18
CA SER A 28 0.62 -8.47 -12.56
C SER A 28 1.48 -7.89 -13.68
N HIS A 29 0.89 -7.19 -14.65
CA HIS A 29 1.63 -6.63 -15.79
C HIS A 29 2.01 -5.16 -15.60
N GLY A 30 1.18 -4.38 -14.93
CA GLY A 30 1.32 -2.92 -14.80
C GLY A 30 1.71 -2.44 -13.40
N GLY A 31 1.88 -3.35 -12.43
CA GLY A 31 2.11 -3.00 -11.04
C GLY A 31 0.87 -2.41 -10.36
N PHE A 32 1.06 -1.87 -9.16
CA PHE A 32 -0.02 -1.21 -8.44
C PHE A 32 -0.23 0.20 -8.99
N ASN A 33 -1.47 0.55 -9.30
CA ASN A 33 -1.80 1.89 -9.77
C ASN A 33 -2.88 2.51 -8.87
N ARG A 34 -2.53 3.65 -8.27
CA ARG A 34 -3.37 4.38 -7.33
C ARG A 34 -4.69 4.87 -7.92
N THR A 35 -4.83 5.02 -9.24
CA THR A 35 -6.10 5.42 -9.86
C THR A 35 -7.17 4.33 -9.76
N TYR A 36 -6.77 3.07 -9.54
CA TYR A 36 -7.69 1.96 -9.28
C TYR A 36 -7.97 1.77 -7.78
N CYS A 37 -7.14 2.37 -6.92
CA CYS A 37 -7.26 2.33 -5.47
C CYS A 37 -8.15 3.48 -4.98
N GLY A 38 -9.24 3.19 -4.26
CA GLY A 38 -10.16 4.23 -3.78
C GLY A 38 -11.59 3.77 -3.54
N LYS A 39 -11.97 2.57 -4.02
CA LYS A 39 -13.30 1.99 -3.77
C LYS A 39 -13.63 1.81 -2.27
N ASN A 40 -12.62 1.83 -1.39
CA ASN A 40 -12.75 1.44 0.01
C ASN A 40 -12.49 2.56 1.04
N GLY A 41 -12.39 3.81 0.58
CA GLY A 41 -12.20 4.99 1.42
C GLY A 41 -10.72 5.39 1.56
N THR A 42 -10.42 6.66 1.31
CA THR A 42 -9.06 7.25 1.30
C THR A 42 -8.70 7.86 2.65
N VAL A 43 -8.89 7.14 3.76
CA VAL A 43 -8.77 7.69 5.14
C VAL A 43 -7.39 8.30 5.45
N CYS A 44 -6.35 7.85 4.75
CA CYS A 44 -4.97 8.27 4.94
C CYS A 44 -4.35 8.86 3.66
N GLY A 45 -5.17 9.15 2.64
CA GLY A 45 -4.75 9.78 1.39
C GLY A 45 -5.11 8.98 0.14
N TYR A 46 -4.89 9.61 -1.01
CA TYR A 46 -5.12 9.08 -2.35
C TYR A 46 -3.91 8.28 -2.85
N GLY A 47 -3.70 7.11 -2.26
CA GLY A 47 -2.62 6.20 -2.61
C GLY A 47 -3.06 4.73 -2.62
N THR A 48 -2.09 3.83 -2.79
CA THR A 48 -2.30 2.39 -2.71
C THR A 48 -2.03 1.89 -1.30
N TYR A 49 -2.97 1.11 -0.76
CA TYR A 49 -2.97 0.64 0.62
C TYR A 49 -2.42 -0.78 0.74
N PHE A 50 -1.58 -1.01 1.75
CA PHE A 50 -0.92 -2.28 2.01
C PHE A 50 -0.97 -2.62 3.50
N ALA A 51 -1.64 -3.71 3.86
CA ALA A 51 -1.81 -4.13 5.23
C ALA A 51 -0.57 -4.83 5.78
N VAL A 52 -0.28 -4.59 7.07
CA VAL A 52 0.79 -5.27 7.81
C VAL A 52 0.46 -6.74 8.06
N LYS A 53 -0.82 -7.05 8.33
CA LYS A 53 -1.30 -8.41 8.57
C LYS A 53 -2.23 -8.84 7.43
N SER A 54 -1.99 -10.03 6.90
CA SER A 54 -2.77 -10.59 5.78
C SER A 54 -4.26 -10.65 6.04
N HIS A 55 -4.69 -10.99 7.27
CA HIS A 55 -6.11 -11.08 7.64
C HIS A 55 -6.91 -9.80 7.31
N TYR A 56 -6.26 -8.63 7.38
CA TYR A 56 -6.91 -7.37 7.04
C TYR A 56 -7.25 -7.33 5.55
N SER A 57 -6.30 -7.71 4.69
CA SER A 57 -6.48 -7.83 3.23
C SER A 57 -7.41 -8.98 2.84
N CYS A 58 -7.58 -10.00 3.69
CA CYS A 58 -8.54 -11.08 3.49
C CYS A 58 -10.01 -10.66 3.71
N ASN A 59 -10.30 -9.48 4.26
CA ASN A 59 -11.68 -9.01 4.40
C ASN A 59 -12.36 -8.87 3.02
N ASP A 60 -13.63 -9.26 2.91
CA ASP A 60 -14.42 -9.22 1.67
C ASP A 60 -14.50 -7.82 1.04
N LYS A 61 -14.35 -6.76 1.85
CA LYS A 61 -14.24 -5.39 1.37
C LYS A 61 -13.04 -5.19 0.43
N TYR A 62 -11.93 -5.88 0.67
CA TYR A 62 -10.67 -5.69 -0.07
C TYR A 62 -10.41 -6.83 -1.06
N SER A 63 -10.70 -8.07 -0.67
CA SER A 63 -10.53 -9.27 -1.51
C SER A 63 -11.87 -9.95 -1.76
N ALA A 64 -12.82 -9.24 -2.36
CA ALA A 64 -14.17 -9.78 -2.61
C ALA A 64 -14.08 -11.13 -3.35
N PRO A 65 -14.79 -12.17 -2.87
CA PRO A 65 -14.76 -13.48 -3.50
C PRO A 65 -15.32 -13.42 -4.93
N ASP A 66 -14.75 -14.21 -5.83
CA ASP A 66 -15.29 -14.43 -7.16
C ASP A 66 -16.54 -15.35 -7.12
N LYS A 67 -17.09 -15.65 -8.30
CA LYS A 67 -18.29 -16.50 -8.44
C LYS A 67 -18.10 -17.92 -7.89
N ASP A 68 -16.86 -18.40 -7.83
CA ASP A 68 -16.49 -19.72 -7.32
C ASP A 68 -16.10 -19.67 -5.82
N GLY A 69 -16.12 -18.48 -5.22
CA GLY A 69 -15.79 -18.22 -3.83
C GLY A 69 -14.30 -17.98 -3.57
N TYR A 70 -13.46 -17.85 -4.59
CA TYR A 70 -12.03 -17.59 -4.40
C TYR A 70 -11.75 -16.12 -4.17
N LYS A 71 -10.78 -15.87 -3.30
CA LYS A 71 -10.30 -14.54 -2.91
C LYS A 71 -8.85 -14.39 -3.32
N CYS A 72 -8.44 -13.16 -3.61
CA CYS A 72 -7.11 -12.84 -4.10
C CYS A 72 -6.43 -11.78 -3.23
N VAL A 73 -5.22 -12.08 -2.76
CA VAL A 73 -4.37 -11.18 -1.99
C VAL A 73 -2.96 -11.23 -2.57
N TYR A 74 -2.39 -10.08 -2.88
CA TYR A 74 -0.96 -9.98 -3.17
C TYR A 74 -0.16 -9.86 -1.89
N GLN A 75 0.97 -10.56 -1.81
CA GLN A 75 2.10 -10.13 -1.00
C GLN A 75 3.03 -9.30 -1.89
N ALA A 76 3.39 -8.11 -1.43
CA ALA A 76 4.19 -7.15 -2.19
C ALA A 76 5.38 -6.68 -1.37
N ALA A 77 6.52 -6.50 -2.02
CA ALA A 77 7.64 -5.75 -1.46
C ALA A 77 7.34 -4.25 -1.65
N VAL A 78 7.15 -3.53 -0.54
CA VAL A 78 6.71 -2.13 -0.55
C VAL A 78 7.80 -1.24 0.03
N ILE A 79 8.16 -0.19 -0.69
CA ILE A 79 9.05 0.87 -0.22
C ILE A 79 8.28 1.73 0.80
N ILE A 80 8.54 1.50 2.08
CA ILE A 80 7.94 2.23 3.20
C ILE A 80 8.78 3.43 3.63
N GLY A 81 10.11 3.36 3.47
CA GLY A 81 11.05 4.43 3.80
C GLY A 81 10.76 5.14 5.13
N ARG A 82 10.89 6.47 5.12
CA ARG A 82 10.42 7.32 6.23
C ARG A 82 8.92 7.52 6.08
N TYR A 83 8.16 7.24 7.13
CA TYR A 83 6.71 7.41 7.13
C TYR A 83 6.22 8.34 8.24
N CYS A 84 5.02 8.88 8.05
CA CYS A 84 4.29 9.67 9.04
C CYS A 84 2.82 9.27 9.08
N LYS A 85 2.04 9.85 10.00
CA LYS A 85 0.59 9.66 10.01
C LYS A 85 -0.03 10.28 8.75
N GLY A 86 -0.94 9.54 8.11
CA GLY A 86 -1.68 9.99 6.93
C GLY A 86 -2.91 10.82 7.29
N ASP A 87 -3.43 11.51 6.27
CA ASP A 87 -4.65 12.30 6.32
C ASP A 87 -5.43 12.13 5.01
N GLN A 88 -6.76 12.21 5.07
CA GLN A 88 -7.64 11.93 3.94
C GLN A 88 -7.47 12.90 2.76
N SER A 89 -6.95 14.12 3.01
CA SER A 89 -6.71 15.12 1.97
C SER A 89 -5.43 14.90 1.16
N LEU A 90 -4.54 14.00 1.60
CA LEU A 90 -3.21 13.84 1.02
C LEU A 90 -3.26 13.24 -0.39
N ARG A 91 -2.64 13.92 -1.35
CA ARG A 91 -2.36 13.37 -2.70
C ARG A 91 -0.90 12.94 -2.87
N GLU A 92 -0.03 13.37 -1.96
CA GLU A 92 1.38 13.02 -1.85
C GLU A 92 1.75 12.95 -0.36
N PRO A 93 2.83 12.25 0.02
CA PRO A 93 3.32 12.29 1.39
C PRO A 93 3.68 13.73 1.79
N PRO A 94 3.46 14.14 3.05
CA PRO A 94 3.81 15.48 3.48
C PRO A 94 5.33 15.69 3.49
N TYR A 95 5.74 16.96 3.52
CA TYR A 95 7.14 17.31 3.73
C TYR A 95 7.58 16.96 5.15
N ILE A 96 8.80 16.43 5.29
CA ILE A 96 9.41 16.15 6.61
C ILE A 96 9.60 17.45 7.40
N ASN A 97 10.01 18.51 6.71
CA ASN A 97 10.04 19.86 7.24
C ASN A 97 9.17 20.77 6.35
N ALA A 98 8.09 21.28 6.91
CA ALA A 98 7.12 22.10 6.20
C ALA A 98 7.66 23.48 5.78
N GLN A 99 8.72 23.96 6.43
CA GLN A 99 9.35 25.25 6.12
C GLN A 99 10.30 25.12 4.92
N THR A 100 11.21 24.14 4.93
CA THR A 100 12.21 24.00 3.86
C THR A 100 11.68 23.29 2.62
N LYS A 101 10.73 22.36 2.79
CA LYS A 101 10.10 21.58 1.69
C LYS A 101 11.09 20.84 0.79
N GLU A 102 12.26 20.50 1.30
CA GLU A 102 13.32 19.82 0.54
C GLU A 102 13.04 18.33 0.35
N GLN A 103 12.42 17.69 1.34
CA GLN A 103 12.19 16.25 1.36
C GLN A 103 10.79 15.91 1.86
N ARG A 104 10.12 15.01 1.16
CA ARG A 104 8.88 14.35 1.60
C ARG A 104 9.17 13.01 2.26
N TYR A 105 8.25 12.60 3.13
CA TYR A 105 8.14 11.20 3.55
C TYR A 105 7.95 10.29 2.32
N ASP A 106 8.23 9.01 2.47
CA ASP A 106 8.14 8.01 1.40
C ASP A 106 6.75 7.34 1.38
N SER A 107 6.14 7.19 2.56
CA SER A 107 4.79 6.65 2.72
C SER A 107 4.07 7.29 3.91
N VAL A 108 2.80 6.93 4.12
CA VAL A 108 2.06 7.27 5.34
C VAL A 108 1.40 6.04 5.96
N VAL A 109 1.02 6.16 7.23
CA VAL A 109 0.37 5.09 8.02
C VAL A 109 -0.88 5.61 8.71
N ASP A 110 -1.75 4.71 9.16
CA ASP A 110 -2.93 5.04 9.94
C ASP A 110 -2.60 5.52 11.36
N ASN A 111 -1.71 4.79 12.04
CA ASN A 111 -1.30 5.08 13.40
C ASN A 111 0.18 4.73 13.61
N ILE A 112 0.98 5.71 14.03
CA ILE A 112 2.44 5.54 14.24
C ILE A 112 2.74 4.55 15.39
N GLN A 113 1.88 4.46 16.40
CA GLN A 113 2.10 3.58 17.56
C GLN A 113 1.71 2.13 17.26
N ALA A 114 0.75 1.92 16.36
CA ALA A 114 0.22 0.60 16.03
C ALA A 114 -0.22 0.56 14.56
N ILE A 115 0.76 0.40 13.66
CA ILE A 115 0.55 0.48 12.22
C ILE A 115 -0.24 -0.73 11.75
N THR A 116 -1.40 -0.49 11.13
CA THR A 116 -2.21 -1.56 10.52
C THR A 116 -2.00 -1.64 9.01
N TYR A 117 -1.75 -0.50 8.36
CA TYR A 117 -1.42 -0.43 6.94
C TYR A 117 -0.52 0.76 6.61
N PHE A 118 0.19 0.62 5.49
CA PHE A 118 0.94 1.66 4.82
C PHE A 118 0.19 2.13 3.58
N VAL A 119 0.36 3.39 3.22
CA VAL A 119 -0.13 3.98 1.98
C VAL A 119 1.05 4.60 1.23
N VAL A 120 1.25 4.16 -0.01
CA VAL A 120 2.25 4.70 -0.93
C VAL A 120 1.57 5.47 -2.06
N PHE A 121 2.22 6.53 -2.54
CA PHE A 121 1.63 7.46 -3.51
C PHE A 121 2.30 7.38 -4.89
N HIS A 122 3.34 6.58 -5.02
CA HIS A 122 4.05 6.33 -6.28
C HIS A 122 3.86 4.87 -6.69
N ASP A 123 3.55 4.66 -7.96
CA ASP A 123 3.12 3.37 -8.51
C ASP A 123 4.30 2.36 -8.55
N ASP A 124 5.53 2.86 -8.63
CA ASP A 124 6.79 2.10 -8.59
C ASP A 124 7.31 1.83 -7.16
N HIS A 125 6.59 2.27 -6.12
CA HIS A 125 6.96 2.01 -4.72
C HIS A 125 6.47 0.64 -4.20
N ALA A 126 5.84 -0.17 -5.03
CA ALA A 126 5.40 -1.49 -4.64
C ALA A 126 5.56 -2.50 -5.79
N TYR A 127 6.23 -3.61 -5.49
CA TYR A 127 6.40 -4.72 -6.42
C TYR A 127 5.52 -5.90 -6.01
N PRO A 128 4.55 -6.34 -6.84
CA PRO A 128 3.73 -7.51 -6.55
C PRO A 128 4.57 -8.78 -6.68
N GLU A 129 4.90 -9.41 -5.56
CA GLU A 129 5.85 -10.53 -5.52
C GLU A 129 5.14 -11.88 -5.63
N TYR A 130 4.05 -12.06 -4.88
CA TYR A 130 3.25 -13.27 -4.89
C TYR A 130 1.77 -12.95 -4.95
N LEU A 131 1.02 -13.72 -5.76
CA LEU A 131 -0.44 -13.76 -5.73
C LEU A 131 -0.88 -14.98 -4.93
N ILE A 132 -1.62 -14.74 -3.85
CA ILE A 132 -2.25 -15.76 -3.03
C ILE A 132 -3.72 -15.84 -3.41
N LYS A 133 -4.12 -16.96 -4.03
CA LYS A 133 -5.52 -17.29 -4.32
C LYS A 133 -5.98 -18.36 -3.32
N PHE A 134 -7.05 -18.08 -2.59
CA PHE A 134 -7.54 -18.97 -1.53
C PHE A 134 -9.07 -18.95 -1.45
N LYS A 135 -9.64 -19.92 -0.72
CA LYS A 135 -11.05 -19.96 -0.35
C LYS A 135 -11.12 -20.11 1.18
N PRO A 136 -12.01 -19.37 1.89
CA PRO A 136 -12.20 -19.53 3.33
C PRO A 136 -12.69 -20.92 3.71
#